data_AF-A0A6L6EL12-F1
#
_entry.id   AF-A0A6L6EL12-F1
#
_cell.length_a   1.000
_cell.length_b   1.000
_cell.length_c   1.000
_cell.angle_alpha   90.00
_cell.angle_beta   90.00
_cell.angle_gamma   90.00
#
_symmetry.space_group_name_H-M   'P 1'
#
loop_
_entity.id
_entity.type
_entity.pdbx_description
1 polymer ?
#
loop_
_entity_poly.entity_id
_entity_poly.type
_entity_poly.pdbx_seq_one_letter_code
_entity_poly.pdbx_strand_id
1 'polypeptide(L)'
;MPRSTDPVLSGWHAINCLREWRGDTHWALVAAAGLSGIEVSILHNEWLGYEADWLPTSRGSSPQDLESGWALLESKGLAANRRATTAGLDLRQQLEDDTDRLTAGPWEELGELRSVEFAERFEPPCEALLQRVDLTAGVNYQPASRIR
;
A
#
# COMPACT_ATOMS: atom_id res chain seq x y z
N MET A 1 12.94 -12.78 -21.11
CA MET A 1 13.89 -13.85 -20.69
C MET A 1 13.12 -15.15 -20.58
N PRO A 2 13.73 -16.31 -20.86
CA PRO A 2 13.05 -17.59 -20.65
C PRO A 2 12.71 -17.78 -19.17
N ARG A 3 11.57 -18.42 -18.89
CA ARG A 3 11.14 -18.74 -17.53
C ARG A 3 12.11 -19.76 -16.91
N SER A 4 12.45 -19.58 -15.64
CA SER A 4 13.26 -20.56 -14.90
C SER A 4 12.55 -21.92 -14.86
N THR A 5 13.29 -23.01 -15.03
CA THR A 5 12.80 -24.38 -14.83
C THR A 5 12.81 -24.80 -13.35
N ASP A 6 13.53 -24.07 -12.49
CA ASP A 6 13.44 -24.25 -11.04
C ASP A 6 12.08 -23.71 -10.56
N PRO A 7 11.23 -24.53 -9.90
CA PRO A 7 9.87 -24.14 -9.55
C PRO A 7 9.81 -23.02 -8.51
N VAL A 8 10.77 -22.96 -7.57
CA VAL A 8 10.83 -21.94 -6.52
C VAL A 8 11.21 -20.60 -7.13
N LEU A 9 12.29 -20.58 -7.92
CA LEU A 9 12.72 -19.36 -8.61
C LEU A 9 11.67 -18.88 -9.60
N SER A 10 11.01 -19.81 -10.28
CA SER A 10 9.90 -19.48 -11.17
C SER A 10 8.72 -18.84 -10.43
N GLY A 11 8.32 -19.38 -9.27
CA GLY A 11 7.25 -18.82 -8.45
C GLY A 11 7.62 -17.45 -7.88
N TRP A 12 8.85 -17.32 -7.38
CA TRP A 12 9.41 -16.05 -6.89
C TRP A 12 9.32 -14.96 -7.95
N HIS A 13 9.80 -15.21 -9.17
CA HIS A 13 9.73 -14.23 -10.26
C HIS A 13 8.29 -13.85 -10.63
N ALA A 14 7.36 -14.81 -10.63
CA ALA A 14 5.96 -14.54 -10.94
C ALA A 14 5.34 -13.59 -9.89
N ILE A 15 5.48 -13.90 -8.60
CA ILE A 15 4.94 -13.06 -7.51
C ILE A 15 5.61 -11.68 -7.47
N ASN A 16 6.94 -11.61 -7.70
CA ASN A 16 7.63 -10.33 -7.80
C ASN A 16 7.08 -9.49 -8.95
N CYS A 17 6.85 -10.08 -10.12
CA CYS A 17 6.27 -9.37 -11.26
C CYS A 17 4.89 -8.80 -10.92
N LEU A 18 4.04 -9.56 -10.22
CA LEU A 18 2.72 -9.08 -9.78
C LEU A 18 2.83 -7.96 -8.73
N ARG A 19 3.77 -8.08 -7.78
CA ARG A 19 4.03 -7.03 -6.79
C ARG A 19 4.47 -5.72 -7.46
N GLU A 20 5.46 -5.79 -8.36
CA GLU A 20 5.95 -4.61 -9.08
C GLU A 20 4.85 -4.01 -9.95
N TRP A 21 4.09 -4.83 -10.67
CA TRP A 21 2.96 -4.36 -11.47
C TRP A 21 1.92 -3.60 -10.64
N ARG A 22 1.52 -4.13 -9.48
CA ARG A 22 0.56 -3.44 -8.59
C ARG A 22 1.16 -2.16 -8.03
N GLY A 23 2.42 -2.19 -7.60
CA GLY A 23 3.12 -1.02 -7.05
C GLY A 23 3.25 0.11 -8.06
N ASP A 24 3.71 -0.19 -9.28
CA ASP A 24 3.86 0.78 -10.36
C ASP A 24 2.51 1.38 -10.77
N THR A 25 1.47 0.54 -10.85
CA THR A 25 0.11 1.01 -11.16
C THR A 25 -0.41 1.96 -10.08
N HIS A 26 -0.22 1.62 -8.80
CA HIS A 26 -0.61 2.49 -7.68
C HIS A 26 0.11 3.84 -7.75
N TRP A 27 1.43 3.85 -7.97
CA TRP A 27 2.20 5.10 -8.08
C TRP A 27 1.82 5.93 -9.31
N ALA A 28 1.46 5.29 -10.43
CA ALA A 28 0.93 5.98 -11.60
C ALA A 28 -0.40 6.68 -11.30
N LEU A 29 -1.31 6.03 -10.58
CA LEU A 29 -2.59 6.62 -10.14
C LEU A 29 -2.37 7.79 -9.16
N VAL A 30 -1.47 7.62 -8.18
CA VAL A 30 -1.07 8.67 -7.24
C VAL A 30 -0.54 9.90 -7.97
N ALA A 31 0.38 9.70 -8.92
CA ALA A 31 0.94 10.78 -9.72
C ALA A 31 -0.12 11.45 -10.61
N ALA A 32 -1.03 10.66 -11.20
CA ALA A 32 -2.15 11.18 -12.00
C ALA A 32 -3.15 12.00 -11.18
N ALA A 33 -3.36 11.65 -9.90
CA ALA A 33 -4.13 12.44 -8.94
C ALA A 33 -3.38 13.67 -8.43
N GLY A 34 -2.15 13.90 -8.89
CA GLY A 34 -1.32 15.04 -8.51
C GLY A 34 -0.84 14.98 -7.06
N LEU A 35 -0.77 13.79 -6.45
CA LEU A 35 -0.28 13.61 -5.09
C LEU A 35 1.21 13.22 -5.09
N SER A 36 1.94 13.74 -4.12
CA SER A 36 3.30 13.32 -3.80
C SER A 36 3.31 12.16 -2.79
N GLY A 37 4.46 11.51 -2.64
CA GLY A 37 4.61 10.39 -1.69
C GLY A 37 4.35 10.76 -0.23
N ILE A 38 4.65 12.00 0.16
CA ILE A 38 4.36 12.48 1.52
C ILE A 38 2.85 12.67 1.74
N GLU A 39 2.15 13.24 0.75
CA GLU A 39 0.70 13.47 0.83
C GLU A 39 -0.07 12.15 0.94
N VAL A 40 0.29 11.16 0.11
CA VAL A 40 -0.31 9.81 0.20
C VAL A 40 0.01 9.14 1.53
N SER A 41 1.23 9.29 2.04
CA SER A 41 1.61 8.72 3.35
C SER A 41 0.82 9.34 4.49
N ILE A 42 0.55 10.65 4.45
CA ILE A 42 -0.28 11.35 5.42
C ILE A 42 -1.74 10.87 5.34
N LEU A 43 -2.34 10.84 4.15
CA LEU A 43 -3.72 10.35 3.97
C LEU A 43 -3.86 8.88 4.40
N HIS A 44 -2.84 8.06 4.12
CA HIS A 44 -2.82 6.67 4.57
C HIS A 44 -2.76 6.59 6.10
N ASN A 45 -1.92 7.40 6.76
CA ASN A 45 -1.84 7.47 8.23
C ASN A 45 -3.18 7.83 8.86
N GLU A 46 -3.86 8.86 8.34
CA GLU A 46 -5.13 9.35 8.88
C GLU A 46 -6.23 8.29 8.80
N TRP A 47 -6.35 7.59 7.67
CA TRP A 47 -7.30 6.49 7.52
C TRP A 47 -6.95 5.28 8.38
N LEU A 48 -5.65 4.99 8.60
CA LEU A 48 -5.24 3.95 9.54
C LEU A 48 -5.56 4.33 11.00
N GLY A 49 -5.89 5.58 11.28
CA GLY A 49 -6.13 6.07 12.65
C GLY A 49 -4.90 5.97 13.54
N TYR A 50 -3.71 6.03 12.95
CA TYR A 50 -2.46 6.02 13.69
C TYR A 50 -2.22 7.36 14.41
N GLU A 51 -1.29 7.34 15.36
CA GLU A 51 -0.76 8.57 15.96
C GLU A 51 -0.31 9.54 14.86
N ALA A 52 -0.37 10.83 15.17
CA ALA A 52 -0.10 11.90 14.22
C ALA A 52 1.25 11.67 13.51
N ASP A 53 1.20 11.64 12.17
CA ASP A 53 2.37 11.49 11.29
C ASP A 53 3.24 10.25 11.52
N TRP A 54 2.77 9.24 12.27
CA TRP A 54 3.58 8.06 12.59
C TRP A 54 4.10 7.37 11.34
N LEU A 55 3.22 7.12 10.37
CA LEU A 55 3.54 6.39 9.15
C LEU A 55 4.57 7.13 8.28
N PRO A 56 4.36 8.40 7.85
CA PRO A 56 5.37 9.12 7.09
C PRO A 56 6.70 9.25 7.84
N THR A 57 6.67 9.49 9.17
CA THR A 57 7.89 9.56 9.99
C THR A 57 8.65 8.23 10.00
N SER A 58 7.96 7.10 10.15
CA SER A 58 8.57 5.76 10.10
C SER A 58 9.23 5.44 8.75
N ARG A 59 8.85 6.17 7.69
CA ARG A 59 9.40 6.07 6.34
C ARG A 59 10.48 7.10 6.03
N GLY A 60 10.93 7.84 7.04
CA GLY A 60 12.06 8.77 6.94
C GLY A 60 11.69 10.19 6.52
N SER A 61 10.39 10.56 6.50
CA SER A 61 9.98 11.94 6.25
C SER A 61 10.48 12.87 7.36
N SER A 62 11.06 13.99 6.96
CA SER A 62 11.49 15.03 7.89
C SER A 62 10.30 15.86 8.39
N PRO A 63 10.43 16.61 9.50
CA PRO A 63 9.42 17.57 9.92
C PRO A 63 9.06 18.59 8.84
N GLN A 64 10.02 19.00 8.01
CA GLN A 64 9.80 19.92 6.90
C GLN A 64 8.99 19.29 5.77
N ASP A 65 9.23 18.00 5.47
CA ASP A 65 8.42 17.26 4.51
C ASP A 65 6.98 17.15 4.99
N LEU A 66 6.78 16.84 6.27
CA LEU A 66 5.45 16.75 6.89
C LEU A 66 4.69 18.07 6.78
N GLU A 67 5.30 19.17 7.20
CA GLU A 67 4.67 20.49 7.11
C GLU A 67 4.28 20.83 5.66
N SER A 68 5.19 20.57 4.72
CA SER A 68 4.94 20.79 3.29
C SER A 68 3.80 19.90 2.78
N GLY A 69 3.78 18.62 3.17
CA GLY A 69 2.74 17.67 2.78
C GLY A 69 1.36 18.07 3.29
N TRP A 70 1.26 18.51 4.55
CA TRP A 70 0.01 19.02 5.12
C TRP A 70 -0.46 20.30 4.43
N ALA A 71 0.43 21.27 4.20
CA ALA A 71 0.08 22.50 3.48
C ALA A 71 -0.40 22.22 2.04
N LEU A 72 0.21 21.26 1.34
CA LEU A 72 -0.23 20.84 0.01
C LEU A 72 -1.63 20.19 0.05
N LEU A 73 -1.87 19.28 0.99
CA LEU A 73 -3.19 18.66 1.18
C LEU A 73 -4.27 19.69 1.52
N GLU A 74 -3.96 20.67 2.38
CA GLU A 74 -4.88 21.76 2.73
C GLU A 74 -5.17 22.64 1.51
N SER A 75 -4.17 22.96 0.69
CA SER A 75 -4.36 23.73 -0.55
C SER A 75 -5.27 23.01 -1.57
N LYS A 76 -5.32 21.67 -1.50
CA LYS A 76 -6.19 20.81 -2.33
C LYS A 76 -7.56 20.54 -1.68
N GLY A 77 -7.81 21.04 -0.47
CA GLY A 77 -9.02 20.75 0.30
C GLY A 77 -9.12 19.31 0.79
N LEU A 78 -8.02 18.55 0.76
CA LEU A 78 -7.95 17.15 1.20
C LEU A 78 -7.61 17.04 2.69
N ALA A 79 -7.08 18.10 3.28
CA ALA A 79 -6.86 18.23 4.72
C ALA A 79 -7.39 19.56 5.25
N ALA A 80 -7.61 19.62 6.56
CA ALA A 80 -7.83 20.86 7.30
C ALA A 80 -7.46 20.66 8.77
N ASN A 81 -6.78 21.65 9.36
CA ASN A 81 -6.39 21.61 10.78
C ASN A 81 -5.64 20.33 11.13
N ARG A 82 -4.65 19.97 10.31
CA ARG A 82 -3.79 18.80 10.57
C ARG A 82 -4.55 17.46 10.60
N ARG A 83 -5.70 17.38 9.91
CA ARG A 83 -6.54 16.17 9.76
C ARG A 83 -6.97 15.98 8.31
N ALA A 84 -7.10 14.73 7.87
CA ALA A 84 -7.71 14.46 6.57
C ALA A 84 -9.20 14.84 6.58
N THR A 85 -9.66 15.48 5.51
CA THR A 85 -11.09 15.69 5.28
C THR A 85 -11.74 14.40 4.76
N THR A 86 -13.07 14.33 4.74
CA THR A 86 -13.80 13.26 4.07
C THR A 86 -13.35 13.12 2.60
N ALA A 87 -13.20 14.23 1.88
CA ALA A 87 -12.73 14.21 0.49
C ALA A 87 -11.31 13.62 0.36
N GLY A 88 -10.42 13.89 1.33
CA GLY A 88 -9.09 13.29 1.37
C GLY A 88 -9.11 11.77 1.58
N LEU A 89 -9.97 11.30 2.47
CA LEU A 89 -10.14 9.87 2.74
C LEU A 89 -10.83 9.14 1.57
N ASP A 90 -11.83 9.76 0.96
CA ASP A 90 -12.54 9.24 -0.21
C ASP A 90 -11.60 9.13 -1.41
N LEU A 91 -10.78 10.15 -1.68
CA LEU A 91 -9.77 10.09 -2.75
C LEU A 91 -8.78 8.95 -2.50
N ARG A 92 -8.31 8.79 -1.26
CA ARG A 92 -7.41 7.70 -0.90
C ARG A 92 -8.06 6.34 -1.13
N GLN A 93 -9.33 6.15 -0.78
CA GLN A 93 -10.04 4.90 -1.04
C GLN A 93 -10.23 4.65 -2.55
N GLN A 94 -10.62 5.67 -3.30
CA GLN A 94 -10.75 5.60 -4.75
C GLN A 94 -9.45 5.16 -5.43
N LEU A 95 -8.30 5.65 -4.97
CA LEU A 95 -6.99 5.24 -5.49
C LEU A 95 -6.68 3.76 -5.21
N GLU A 96 -7.05 3.23 -4.05
CA GLU A 96 -6.91 1.80 -3.75
C GLU A 96 -7.86 0.96 -4.62
N ASP A 97 -9.13 1.35 -4.73
CA ASP A 97 -10.12 0.64 -5.54
C ASP A 97 -9.72 0.61 -7.03
N ASP A 98 -9.21 1.72 -7.56
CA ASP A 98 -8.69 1.79 -8.93
C ASP A 98 -7.41 0.98 -9.10
N THR A 99 -6.54 0.94 -8.08
CA THR A 99 -5.35 0.08 -8.08
C THR A 99 -5.77 -1.38 -8.21
N ASP A 100 -6.71 -1.83 -7.37
CA ASP A 100 -7.19 -3.22 -7.39
C ASP A 100 -7.87 -3.56 -8.71
N ARG A 101 -8.76 -2.69 -9.20
CA ARG A 101 -9.43 -2.87 -10.50
C ARG A 101 -8.45 -2.98 -11.66
N LEU A 102 -7.41 -2.13 -11.71
CA LEU A 102 -6.43 -2.15 -12.81
C LEU A 102 -5.42 -3.29 -12.69
N THR A 103 -5.33 -3.94 -11.52
CA THR A 103 -4.34 -4.99 -11.25
C THR A 103 -4.98 -6.37 -11.04
N ALA A 104 -6.31 -6.48 -11.18
CA ALA A 104 -7.08 -7.70 -11.06
C ALA A 104 -6.83 -8.72 -12.19
N GLY A 105 -6.49 -8.26 -13.41
CA GLY A 105 -6.42 -9.11 -14.61
C GLY A 105 -5.66 -10.44 -14.45
N PRO A 106 -4.44 -10.46 -13.87
CA PRO A 106 -3.72 -11.72 -13.62
C PRO A 106 -4.47 -12.71 -12.70
N TRP A 107 -5.24 -12.21 -11.74
CA TRP A 107 -6.05 -13.02 -10.83
C TRP A 107 -7.34 -13.52 -11.48
N GLU A 108 -7.94 -12.72 -12.36
CA GLU A 108 -9.07 -13.11 -13.19
C GLU A 108 -8.70 -14.25 -14.15
N GLU A 109 -7.53 -14.17 -14.79
CA GLU A 109 -6.98 -15.23 -15.65
C GLU A 109 -6.63 -16.52 -14.87
N LEU A 110 -6.14 -16.37 -13.63
CA LEU A 110 -5.90 -17.52 -12.74
C LEU A 110 -7.22 -18.21 -12.33
N GLY A 111 -8.27 -17.41 -12.18
CA GLY A 111 -9.60 -17.82 -11.76
C GLY A 111 -9.76 -17.83 -10.23
N GLU A 112 -10.95 -17.42 -9.77
CA GLU A 112 -11.28 -17.22 -8.35
C GLU A 112 -10.86 -18.38 -7.44
N LEU A 113 -11.27 -19.61 -7.76
CA LEU A 113 -10.97 -20.78 -6.93
C LEU A 113 -9.47 -20.98 -6.69
N ARG A 114 -8.65 -20.81 -7.72
CA ARG A 114 -7.19 -20.97 -7.61
C ARG A 114 -6.55 -19.79 -6.92
N SER A 115 -7.08 -18.59 -7.12
CA SER A 115 -6.62 -17.38 -6.43
C SER A 115 -6.87 -17.48 -4.92
N VAL A 116 -8.05 -17.95 -4.50
CA VAL A 116 -8.37 -18.21 -3.09
C VAL A 116 -7.48 -19.32 -2.53
N GLU A 117 -7.33 -20.45 -3.22
CA GLU A 117 -6.44 -21.54 -2.79
C GLU A 117 -4.99 -21.05 -2.63
N PHE A 118 -4.51 -20.22 -3.56
CA PHE A 118 -3.18 -19.62 -3.48
C PHE A 118 -3.05 -18.74 -2.23
N ALA A 119 -4.00 -17.85 -1.99
CA ALA A 119 -3.99 -16.96 -0.83
C ALA A 119 -3.98 -17.75 0.48
N GLU A 120 -4.90 -18.72 0.63
CA GLU A 120 -4.99 -19.57 1.83
C GLU A 120 -3.69 -20.36 2.11
N ARG A 121 -3.02 -20.86 1.06
CA ARG A 121 -1.76 -21.60 1.20
C ARG A 121 -0.58 -20.67 1.50
N PHE A 122 -0.63 -19.42 1.04
CA PHE A 122 0.46 -18.46 1.20
C PHE A 122 0.34 -17.60 2.47
N GLU A 123 -0.84 -17.55 3.10
CA GLU A 123 -1.08 -16.78 4.32
C GLU A 123 -0.20 -17.22 5.51
N PRO A 124 -0.06 -18.53 5.86
CA PRO A 124 0.69 -18.93 7.04
C PRO A 124 2.15 -18.43 7.11
N PRO A 125 2.97 -18.50 6.05
CA PRO A 125 4.30 -17.90 6.09
C PRO A 125 4.27 -16.36 6.17
N CYS A 126 3.26 -15.69 5.60
CA CYS A 126 3.09 -14.24 5.74
C CYS A 126 2.82 -13.85 7.20
N GLU A 127 1.89 -14.54 7.87
CA GLU A 127 1.59 -14.33 9.30
C GLU A 127 2.82 -14.56 10.17
N ALA A 128 3.59 -15.63 9.92
CA ALA A 128 4.81 -15.91 10.68
C ALA A 128 5.87 -14.80 10.52
N LEU A 129 6.02 -14.25 9.31
CA LEU A 129 6.90 -13.12 9.06
C LEU A 129 6.38 -11.83 9.71
N LEU A 130 5.06 -11.61 9.71
CA LEU A 130 4.45 -10.43 10.35
C LEU A 130 4.60 -10.47 11.88
N GLN A 131 4.45 -11.64 12.52
CA GLN A 131 4.75 -11.82 13.94
C GLN A 131 6.21 -11.46 14.26
N ARG A 132 7.16 -11.80 13.36
CA ARG A 132 8.55 -11.39 13.53
C ARG A 132 8.70 -9.87 13.46
N VAL A 133 8.00 -9.21 12.53
CA VAL A 133 7.95 -7.73 12.43
C VAL A 133 7.42 -7.12 13.72
N ASP A 134 6.36 -7.67 14.29
CA ASP A 134 5.79 -7.19 15.57
C ASP A 134 6.83 -7.20 16.69
N LEU A 135 7.59 -8.29 16.80
CA LEU A 135 8.64 -8.43 17.81
C LEU A 135 9.84 -7.50 17.60
N THR A 136 10.16 -7.14 16.35
CA THR A 136 11.39 -6.40 16.03
C THR A 136 11.19 -4.91 15.74
N ALA A 137 10.01 -4.53 15.26
CA ALA A 137 9.71 -3.18 14.77
C ALA A 137 8.40 -2.61 15.37
N GLY A 138 7.48 -3.49 15.79
CA GLY A 138 6.22 -3.12 16.43
C GLY A 138 5.00 -3.25 15.52
N VAL A 139 3.82 -3.26 16.14
CA VAL A 139 2.52 -3.59 15.51
C VAL A 139 2.01 -2.56 14.51
N ASN A 140 2.63 -1.38 14.42
CA ASN A 140 2.28 -0.37 13.43
C ASN A 140 2.99 -0.58 12.08
N TYR A 141 4.05 -1.40 12.03
CA TYR A 141 4.77 -1.69 10.78
C TYR A 141 3.96 -2.62 9.87
N GLN A 142 4.20 -2.54 8.56
CA GLN A 142 3.47 -3.29 7.54
C GLN A 142 1.93 -3.21 7.66
N PRO A 143 1.34 -2.00 7.70
CA PRO A 143 -0.11 -1.84 7.87
C PRO A 143 -0.93 -2.50 6.75
N ALA A 144 -0.37 -2.63 5.54
CA ALA A 144 -1.02 -3.30 4.41
C ALA A 144 -1.11 -4.83 4.55
N SER A 145 -0.29 -5.43 5.41
CA SER A 145 -0.28 -6.88 5.68
C SER A 145 -1.22 -7.27 6.84
N ARG A 146 -2.06 -6.34 7.31
CA ARG A 146 -2.88 -6.52 8.52
C ARG A 146 -4.36 -6.49 8.14
N ILE A 147 -5.10 -7.52 8.56
CA ILE A 147 -6.56 -7.53 8.50
C ILE A 147 -7.08 -6.48 9.48
N ARG A 148 -8.01 -5.64 9.02
CA ARG A 148 -8.65 -4.59 9.82
C ARG A 148 -10.15 -4.64 9.69
#